data_AF-A0A137QFS5-F1
#
_entry.id   AF-A0A137QFS5-F1
#
_cell.length_a   1.000
_cell.length_b   1.000
_cell.length_c   1.000
_cell.angle_alpha   90.00
_cell.angle_beta   90.00
_cell.angle_gamma   90.00
#
_symmetry.space_group_name_H-M   'P 1'
#
loop_
_entity.id
_entity.type
_entity.pdbx_description
1 polymer ?
#
loop_
_entity_poly.entity_id
_entity_poly.type
_entity_poly.pdbx_seq_one_letter_code
_entity_poly.pdbx_strand_id
1 'polypeptide(L)'
;RIHPVFHVSLLRPFHESDDTSFPDQTWLEPYDFGLDDKHEWFVDEIIGHRHLDDGQLEFKIQWSLSNTTWEPAGNCGDLSALDRYLELHGVQDICFLRQHSRPSKKGQQGSNL
;
A
#
# COMPACT_ATOMS: atom_id res chain seq x y z
N ARG A 1 -5.75 7.53 -27.97
CA ARG A 1 -6.81 8.28 -28.71
C ARG A 1 -8.02 7.37 -28.77
N ILE A 2 -9.14 7.77 -28.16
CA ILE A 2 -10.39 7.00 -28.18
C ILE A 2 -11.17 7.49 -29.40
N HIS A 3 -11.62 6.56 -30.26
CA HIS A 3 -12.39 6.89 -31.45
C HIS A 3 -13.89 6.76 -31.15
N PRO A 4 -14.67 7.85 -31.18
CA PRO A 4 -16.10 7.82 -30.90
C PRO A 4 -16.89 7.38 -32.15
N VAL A 5 -16.59 6.19 -32.68
CA VAL A 5 -17.26 5.64 -33.85
C VAL A 5 -17.97 4.35 -33.45
N PHE A 6 -19.29 4.35 -33.59
CA PHE A 6 -20.13 3.21 -33.30
C PHE A 6 -20.46 2.48 -34.61
N HIS A 7 -19.99 1.23 -34.74
CA HIS A 7 -20.18 0.42 -35.94
C HIS A 7 -21.46 -0.40 -35.83
N VAL A 8 -22.57 0.16 -36.33
CA VAL A 8 -23.90 -0.47 -36.35
C VAL A 8 -23.90 -1.85 -37.04
N SER A 9 -22.97 -2.08 -37.97
CA SER A 9 -22.81 -3.37 -38.67
C SER A 9 -22.35 -4.52 -37.77
N LEU A 10 -21.87 -4.24 -36.55
CA LEU A 10 -21.48 -5.27 -35.58
C LEU A 10 -22.62 -5.64 -34.62
N LEU A 11 -23.77 -4.95 -34.70
CA LEU A 11 -24.92 -5.28 -33.88
C LEU A 11 -25.52 -6.62 -34.30
N ARG A 12 -25.89 -7.41 -33.29
CA ARG A 12 -26.66 -8.63 -33.48
C ARG A 12 -28.10 -8.39 -33.02
N PRO A 13 -29.10 -9.00 -33.68
CA PRO A 13 -30.47 -8.96 -33.21
C PRO A 13 -30.56 -9.47 -31.77
N PHE A 14 -31.33 -8.77 -30.95
CA PHE A 14 -31.62 -9.22 -29.60
C PHE A 14 -32.45 -10.51 -29.66
N HIS A 15 -32.07 -11.49 -28.85
CA HIS A 15 -32.80 -12.73 -28.66
C HIS A 15 -33.07 -12.85 -27.16
N GLU A 16 -34.32 -13.12 -26.79
CA GLU A 16 -34.69 -13.33 -25.39
C GLU A 16 -33.90 -14.50 -24.81
N SER A 17 -33.50 -14.41 -23.53
CA SER A 17 -32.84 -15.53 -22.87
C SER A 17 -33.87 -16.66 -22.70
N ASP A 18 -33.45 -17.89 -22.95
CA ASP A 18 -34.30 -19.06 -22.73
C ASP A 18 -34.16 -19.51 -21.27
N ASP A 19 -35.16 -19.20 -20.46
CA ASP A 19 -35.20 -19.51 -19.03
C ASP A 19 -35.19 -21.02 -18.75
N THR A 20 -35.47 -21.87 -19.74
CA THR A 20 -35.42 -23.33 -19.59
C THR A 20 -34.01 -23.89 -19.74
N SER A 21 -33.16 -23.26 -20.56
CA SER A 21 -31.74 -23.62 -20.70
C SER A 21 -30.84 -22.92 -19.69
N PHE A 22 -31.30 -21.80 -19.12
CA PHE A 22 -30.59 -21.04 -18.08
C PHE A 22 -31.47 -20.71 -16.87
N PRO A 23 -31.95 -21.72 -16.12
CA PRO A 23 -32.66 -21.48 -14.87
C PRO A 23 -31.76 -20.74 -13.86
N ASP A 24 -32.36 -19.91 -13.01
CA ASP A 24 -31.71 -19.11 -11.95
C ASP A 24 -30.88 -17.88 -12.40
N GLN A 25 -31.20 -17.25 -13.55
CA GLN A 25 -30.75 -15.90 -13.88
C GLN A 25 -31.43 -14.80 -13.03
N THR A 26 -31.61 -15.02 -11.73
CA THR A 26 -31.82 -13.92 -10.81
C THR A 26 -30.54 -13.10 -10.79
N TRP A 27 -30.61 -11.84 -11.23
CA TRP A 27 -29.55 -10.87 -10.98
C TRP A 27 -29.27 -10.90 -9.48
N LEU A 28 -28.13 -11.49 -9.09
CA LEU A 28 -27.66 -11.39 -7.73
C LEU A 28 -27.62 -9.89 -7.42
N GLU A 29 -28.13 -9.50 -6.24
CA GLU A 29 -27.91 -8.16 -5.74
C GLU A 29 -26.44 -7.80 -5.98
N PRO A 30 -26.12 -6.60 -6.50
CA PRO A 30 -24.75 -6.19 -6.69
C PRO A 30 -24.01 -6.48 -5.39
N TYR A 31 -22.96 -7.30 -5.47
CA TYR A 31 -22.20 -7.69 -4.29
C TYR A 31 -21.71 -6.39 -3.61
N ASP A 32 -22.34 -6.04 -2.50
CA ASP A 32 -21.99 -4.85 -1.73
C ASP A 32 -20.71 -5.17 -0.98
N PHE A 33 -19.58 -4.72 -1.52
CA PHE A 33 -18.29 -4.85 -0.86
C PHE A 33 -18.18 -4.04 0.43
N GLY A 34 -19.21 -3.27 0.81
CA GLY A 34 -19.22 -2.50 2.05
C GLY A 34 -17.93 -1.71 2.17
N LEU A 35 -17.75 -0.71 1.31
CA LEU A 35 -16.60 0.19 1.42
C LEU A 35 -16.72 0.97 2.73
N ASP A 36 -16.15 0.42 3.80
CA ASP A 36 -15.49 1.29 4.75
C ASP A 36 -14.28 1.84 4.00
N ASP A 37 -14.33 3.11 3.61
CA ASP A 37 -13.20 3.84 3.00
C ASP A 37 -11.93 3.78 3.87
N LYS A 38 -12.05 3.28 5.10
CA LYS A 38 -10.96 2.81 5.95
C LYS A 38 -10.61 1.38 5.59
N HIS A 39 -9.96 1.20 4.44
CA HIS A 39 -9.25 -0.05 4.19
C HIS A 39 -8.09 -0.16 5.20
N GLU A 40 -8.37 -0.74 6.37
CA GLU A 40 -7.38 -1.17 7.34
C GLU A 40 -6.62 -2.35 6.73
N TRP A 41 -5.55 -2.04 5.97
CA TRP A 41 -4.67 -3.07 5.44
C TRP A 41 -3.94 -3.74 6.60
N PHE A 42 -4.00 -5.07 6.65
CA PHE A 42 -3.22 -5.84 7.62
C PHE A 42 -1.72 -5.62 7.37
N VAL A 43 -1.05 -5.06 8.38
CA VAL A 43 0.41 -4.94 8.42
C VAL A 43 0.98 -6.21 9.01
N ASP A 44 1.82 -6.91 8.26
CA ASP A 44 2.47 -8.12 8.75
C ASP A 44 3.57 -7.78 9.76
N GLU A 45 4.51 -6.93 9.36
CA GLU A 45 5.73 -6.67 10.13
C GLU A 45 6.40 -5.34 9.77
N ILE A 46 7.01 -4.68 10.77
CA ILE A 46 7.98 -3.62 10.55
C ILE A 46 9.36 -4.26 10.51
N ILE A 47 10.02 -4.18 9.35
CA ILE A 47 11.32 -4.85 9.12
C ILE A 47 12.52 -3.89 9.23
N GLY A 48 12.28 -2.62 9.54
CA GLY A 48 13.33 -1.64 9.75
C GLY A 48 12.83 -0.20 9.92
N HIS A 49 13.74 0.68 10.30
CA HIS A 49 13.48 2.12 10.40
C HIS A 49 14.66 2.92 9.81
N ARG A 50 14.40 4.17 9.41
CA ARG A 50 15.42 5.13 9.01
C ARG A 50 15.07 6.53 9.48
N HIS A 51 16.10 7.30 9.80
CA HIS A 51 15.98 8.74 10.00
C HIS A 51 16.36 9.43 8.69
N LEU A 52 15.52 10.36 8.25
CA LEU A 52 15.79 11.25 7.13
C LEU A 52 16.63 12.46 7.59
N ASP A 53 17.24 13.16 6.65
CA ASP A 53 18.13 14.30 6.92
C ASP A 53 17.39 15.49 7.56
N ASP A 54 16.06 15.57 7.37
CA ASP A 54 15.16 16.54 7.98
C ASP A 54 14.71 16.16 9.41
N GLY A 55 15.19 15.02 9.92
CA GLY A 55 14.84 14.49 11.24
C GLY A 55 13.58 13.63 11.27
N GLN A 56 12.90 13.41 10.13
CA GLN A 56 11.72 12.57 10.07
C GLN A 56 12.08 11.07 10.20
N LEU A 57 11.28 10.34 10.97
CA LEU A 57 11.40 8.89 11.14
C LEU A 57 10.42 8.17 10.22
N GLU A 58 10.94 7.20 9.47
CA GLU A 58 10.15 6.32 8.63
C GLU A 58 10.40 4.85 8.97
N PHE A 59 9.34 4.05 8.86
CA PHE A 59 9.35 2.60 9.04
C PHE A 59 9.20 1.89 7.71
N LYS A 60 9.91 0.79 7.55
CA LYS A 60 9.80 -0.11 6.41
C LYS A 60 8.76 -1.17 6.74
N ILE A 61 7.57 -1.03 6.15
CA ILE A 61 6.42 -1.90 6.39
C ILE A 61 6.39 -3.00 5.35
N GLN A 62 6.36 -4.26 5.80
CA GLN A 62 6.08 -5.42 4.97
C GLN A 62 4.58 -5.73 4.99
N TRP A 63 3.97 -5.76 3.81
CA TRP A 63 2.56 -6.09 3.60
C TRP A 63 2.39 -7.57 3.24
N SER A 64 1.21 -8.14 3.50
CA SER A 64 0.91 -9.57 3.28
C SER A 64 1.11 -10.08 1.85
N LEU A 65 1.11 -9.18 0.86
CA LEU A 65 1.37 -9.49 -0.54
C LEU A 65 2.84 -9.26 -0.95
N SER A 66 3.77 -9.27 0.00
CA SER A 66 5.23 -9.09 -0.18
C SER A 66 5.69 -7.72 -0.69
N ASN A 67 4.77 -6.76 -0.86
CA ASN A 67 5.14 -5.38 -1.11
C ASN A 67 5.78 -4.79 0.15
N THR A 68 6.70 -3.86 -0.04
CA THR A 68 7.30 -3.14 1.06
C THR A 68 7.32 -1.64 0.78
N THR A 69 6.79 -0.85 1.70
CA THR A 69 6.77 0.61 1.59
C THR A 69 7.49 1.25 2.77
N TRP A 70 7.92 2.51 2.59
CA TRP A 70 8.40 3.35 3.68
C TRP A 70 7.26 4.26 4.10
N GLU A 71 6.82 4.13 5.35
CA GLU A 71 5.73 4.93 5.91
C GLU A 71 6.26 5.86 7.01
N PRO A 72 5.74 7.08 7.13
CA PRO A 72 6.11 7.97 8.21
C PRO A 72 5.64 7.42 9.56
N ALA A 73 6.39 7.69 10.63
CA ALA A 73 6.06 7.22 11.97
C ALA A 73 4.64 7.61 12.43
N GLY A 74 4.12 8.76 11.98
CA GLY A 74 2.75 9.20 12.28
C GLY A 74 1.65 8.30 11.70
N ASN A 75 1.95 7.52 10.65
CA ASN A 75 1.01 6.56 10.06
C ASN A 75 1.06 5.19 10.77
N CYS A 76 2.02 4.99 11.67
CA CYS A 76 2.28 3.69 12.32
C CYS A 76 1.79 3.62 13.77
N GLY A 77 1.15 4.67 14.29
CA GLY A 77 0.84 4.81 15.72
C GLY A 77 -0.06 3.72 16.30
N ASP A 78 -1.02 3.24 15.51
CA ASP A 78 -2.01 2.23 15.96
C ASP A 78 -1.65 0.80 15.50
N LEU A 79 -0.42 0.59 14.99
CA LEU A 79 0.00 -0.71 14.49
C LEU A 79 0.54 -1.60 15.63
N SER A 80 -0.08 -2.75 15.86
CA SER A 80 0.49 -3.80 16.73
C SER A 80 1.87 -4.30 16.27
N ALA A 81 2.21 -4.08 15.00
CA ALA A 81 3.54 -4.33 14.47
C ALA A 81 4.60 -3.35 15.02
N LEU A 82 4.20 -2.13 15.37
CA LEU A 82 5.09 -1.14 16.01
C LEU A 82 5.44 -1.56 17.43
N ASP A 83 4.46 -1.99 18.22
CA ASP A 83 4.70 -2.46 19.60
C ASP A 83 5.73 -3.59 19.62
N ARG A 84 5.52 -4.63 18.80
CA ARG A 84 6.46 -5.75 18.65
C ARG A 84 7.86 -5.29 18.23
N TYR A 85 7.93 -4.32 17.32
CA TYR A 85 9.20 -3.80 16.84
C TYR A 85 9.96 -3.05 17.95
N LEU A 86 9.26 -2.23 18.73
CA LEU A 86 9.84 -1.50 19.86
C LEU A 86 10.31 -2.46 20.98
N GLU A 87 9.51 -3.50 21.27
CA GLU A 87 9.89 -4.57 22.20
C GLU A 87 11.18 -5.28 21.78
N LEU A 88 11.31 -5.64 20.48
CA LEU A 88 12.53 -6.25 19.95
C LEU A 88 13.75 -5.33 20.06
N HIS A 89 13.55 -4.02 19.94
CA HIS A 89 14.59 -3.01 20.11
C HIS A 89 14.83 -2.61 21.58
N GLY A 90 14.04 -3.13 22.53
CA GLY A 90 14.16 -2.84 23.96
C GLY A 90 13.81 -1.40 24.33
N VAL A 91 12.98 -0.73 23.52
CA VAL A 91 12.57 0.67 23.70
C VAL A 91 11.06 0.75 23.89
N GLN A 92 10.57 1.78 24.60
CA GLN A 92 9.13 2.00 24.80
C GLN A 92 8.54 3.01 23.82
N ASP A 93 9.38 3.83 23.20
CA ASP A 93 8.95 4.95 22.36
C ASP A 93 9.87 5.06 21.14
N ILE A 94 9.29 5.45 20.01
CA ILE A 94 9.99 5.70 18.75
C ILE A 94 11.13 6.72 18.90
N CYS A 95 11.02 7.66 19.84
CA CYS A 95 12.04 8.67 20.15
C CYS A 95 13.37 8.06 20.62
N PHE A 96 13.35 6.83 21.15
CA PHE A 96 14.55 6.14 21.62
C PHE A 96 15.22 5.27 20.54
N LEU A 97 14.64 5.18 19.34
CA LEU A 97 15.26 4.47 18.24
C LEU A 97 16.54 5.19 17.82
N ARG A 98 17.67 4.47 17.88
CA ARG A 98 18.99 5.03 17.65
C ARG A 98 19.07 5.61 16.24
N GLN A 99 19.44 6.89 16.14
CA GLN A 99 19.85 7.50 14.89
C GLN A 99 21.13 6.83 14.38
N HIS A 100 21.00 5.88 13.46
CA HIS A 100 22.14 5.43 12.67
C HIS A 100 22.45 6.53 11.64
N SER A 101 23.19 7.56 12.06
CA SER A 101 23.73 8.55 11.16
C SER A 101 24.66 7.85 10.17
N ARG A 102 24.27 7.78 8.90
CA ARG A 102 25.23 7.47 7.85
C ARG A 102 26.13 8.70 7.71
N PRO A 103 27.47 8.57 7.77
CA PRO A 103 28.33 9.71 7.52
C PRO A 103 28.09 10.21 6.10
N SER A 104 27.63 11.45 5.97
CA SER A 104 27.50 12.16 4.70
C SER A 104 28.88 12.19 4.03
N LYS A 105 29.02 11.50 2.89
CA LYS A 105 30.22 11.62 2.05
C LYS A 105 30.20 13.02 1.43
N LYS A 106 30.81 14.01 2.09
CA LYS A 106 31.18 15.27 1.45
C LYS A 106 32.15 14.92 0.31
N GLY A 107 31.74 15.20 -0.92
CA GLY A 107 32.56 15.01 -2.11
C GLY A 107 33.84 15.84 -2.00
N GLN A 108 34.99 15.17 -2.03
CA GLN A 108 36.25 15.80 -2.40
C GLN A 108 36.14 16.22 -3.87
N GLN A 109 35.80 17.49 -4.13
CA GLN A 109 36.19 18.09 -5.40
C GLN A 109 37.71 18.28 -5.36
N GLY A 110 38.41 17.45 -6.14
CA GLY A 110 39.82 17.62 -6.41
C GLY A 110 40.02 18.93 -7.16
N SER A 111 40.73 19.86 -6.53
CA SER A 111 41.42 20.96 -7.21
C SER A 111 42.63 20.37 -7.94
N ASN A 112 42.56 20.25 -9.26
CA ASN A 112 43.76 20.09 -10.07
C ASN A 112 44.24 21.48 -10.48
N LEU A 113 45.53 21.70 -10.22
CA LEU A 113 46.38 22.76 -10.78
C LEU A 113 46.53 22.59 -12.29
#